data_AF-A0A7H4GIV4-F1
#
_entry.id   AF-A0A7H4GIV4-F1
#
_cell.length_a   1.000
_cell.length_b   1.000
_cell.length_c   1.000
_cell.angle_alpha   90.00
_cell.angle_beta   90.00
_cell.angle_gamma   90.00
#
_symmetry.space_group_name_H-M   'P 1'
#
loop_
_entity.id
_entity.type
_entity.pdbx_description
1 polymer ?
#
loop_
_entity_poly.entity_id
_entity_poly.type
_entity_poly.pdbx_seq_one_letter_code
_entity_poly.pdbx_strand_id
1 'polypeptide(L)'
;MSIRSSIMTTTAALGTALMLAAPVAAQDNGTVEQTIELEPGWNAVYMNVDPVDRDIRRVFSGVPVASVWRWIPDEAGSDFVRDPSEGLDNIEGWFAWFPEPRPEAFLSNLFRIDANQAYLIELEGNETREIVVEGRPRFQRINWETDSFTLTGLSIDPQAPPTFAEFFERSSSHQGQPIYQLDPDGSWHEVNPATTAINDGEAYWVRTQGSSRFQGKMNLVLDSGDSLEFSAALTENLMVLRNRSDQDGTFLIRRVGGDTMPLAWQREDPETGEASWPTLRNQLVLEAPAGEDVQVTLAILREQFTSSRMEQVIEVTDEQGQRILLHIGGNTIQPLIGPATQSIQALRDGDTQETVSYAGLWVGDIEVDAVSESQQAGVTPTPTRDSFVQRVIVHVDSSGQARLLKDVIQMWEDGTTAPSAFDPDFDEVDEPGRYVLLTDKNLISLYSGAALRGGRSVGLRYSTIGYDFEGTEQDLSGGFGPGEQLNTTLVTEPDFPTNPFLHRYHPDHDNLDAQFLNFEKEAYQVSRDMRLIFTEEDPLGRRPPGWGDSIVGGVYEGSLTGLHRNTIFTSGIFRMRRISAIPVLNQ
;
A
#
# COMPACT_ATOMS: atom_id res chain seq x y z
N MET A 1 4.34 -60.07 -33.92
CA MET A 1 5.45 -59.44 -34.66
C MET A 1 5.74 -58.14 -33.93
N SER A 2 6.75 -58.15 -33.06
CA SER A 2 6.95 -57.13 -32.01
C SER A 2 7.81 -55.98 -32.52
N ILE A 3 7.29 -54.76 -32.39
CA ILE A 3 7.98 -53.50 -32.74
C ILE A 3 8.74 -53.04 -31.49
N ARG A 4 10.07 -52.92 -31.62
CA ARG A 4 10.96 -52.38 -30.59
C ARG A 4 10.88 -50.84 -30.62
N SER A 5 10.45 -50.26 -29.51
CA SER A 5 10.56 -48.83 -29.20
C SER A 5 11.83 -48.61 -28.38
N SER A 6 12.75 -47.79 -28.91
CA SER A 6 13.99 -47.39 -28.25
C SER A 6 13.71 -46.27 -27.25
N ILE A 7 14.00 -46.52 -25.98
CA ILE A 7 13.98 -45.51 -24.91
C ILE A 7 15.34 -44.80 -24.94
N MET A 8 15.34 -43.50 -25.26
CA MET A 8 16.48 -42.61 -25.02
C MET A 8 16.46 -42.20 -23.55
N THR A 9 17.50 -42.59 -22.81
CA THR A 9 17.78 -42.17 -21.44
C THR A 9 18.46 -40.81 -21.46
N THR A 10 17.73 -39.76 -21.06
CA THR A 10 18.30 -38.44 -20.76
C THR A 10 18.67 -38.42 -19.28
N THR A 11 19.96 -38.45 -18.97
CA THR A 11 20.49 -38.39 -17.61
C THR A 11 20.49 -36.92 -17.16
N ALA A 12 19.49 -36.51 -16.39
CA ALA A 12 19.51 -35.22 -15.69
C ALA A 12 20.32 -35.40 -14.39
N ALA A 13 21.47 -34.73 -14.29
CA ALA A 13 22.27 -34.67 -13.08
C ALA A 13 21.63 -33.65 -12.12
N LEU A 14 20.96 -34.13 -11.07
CA LEU A 14 20.56 -33.31 -9.93
C LEU A 14 21.82 -32.93 -9.14
N GLY A 15 22.27 -31.68 -9.29
CA GLY A 15 23.27 -31.09 -8.41
C GLY A 15 22.58 -30.62 -7.12
N THR A 16 22.77 -31.35 -6.03
CA THR A 16 22.30 -30.94 -4.70
C THR A 16 23.22 -29.83 -4.17
N ALA A 17 22.81 -28.58 -4.31
CA ALA A 17 23.42 -27.46 -3.61
C ALA A 17 22.99 -27.50 -2.14
N LEU A 18 23.92 -27.84 -1.25
CA LEU A 18 23.72 -27.83 0.19
C LEU A 18 23.93 -26.39 0.69
N MET A 19 22.88 -25.59 0.79
CA MET A 19 22.93 -24.27 1.43
C MET A 19 23.09 -24.46 2.95
N LEU A 20 24.19 -23.93 3.50
CA LEU A 20 24.37 -23.74 4.93
C LEU A 20 23.50 -22.54 5.34
N ALA A 21 22.47 -22.80 6.16
CA ALA A 21 21.65 -21.75 6.73
C ALA A 21 22.47 -20.90 7.72
N ALA A 22 22.56 -19.60 7.47
CA ALA A 22 22.97 -18.64 8.49
C ALA A 22 21.93 -18.60 9.62
N PRO A 23 22.32 -18.31 10.87
CA PRO A 23 21.38 -18.18 11.98
C PRO A 23 20.56 -16.90 11.78
N VAL A 24 19.28 -17.06 11.47
CA VAL A 24 18.28 -15.99 11.67
C VAL A 24 18.05 -15.93 13.18
N ALA A 25 18.61 -14.92 13.84
CA ALA A 25 18.28 -14.61 15.23
C ALA A 25 16.80 -14.21 15.32
N ALA A 26 16.17 -14.47 16.47
CA ALA A 26 14.74 -14.32 16.67
C ALA A 26 14.28 -12.87 16.40
N GLN A 27 13.49 -12.69 15.35
CA GLN A 27 12.92 -11.42 14.92
C GLN A 27 11.53 -11.22 15.52
N ASP A 28 11.18 -9.97 15.84
CA ASP A 28 9.78 -9.61 16.03
C ASP A 28 9.04 -9.71 14.68
N ASN A 29 7.75 -10.02 14.72
CA ASN A 29 6.95 -10.19 13.51
C ASN A 29 6.87 -8.84 12.78
N GLY A 30 7.59 -8.67 11.66
CA GLY A 30 7.56 -7.45 10.84
C GLY A 30 8.86 -6.63 10.83
N THR A 31 9.88 -6.98 11.61
CA THR A 31 11.21 -6.35 11.56
C THR A 31 12.29 -7.30 11.05
N VAL A 32 13.41 -6.73 10.60
CA VAL A 32 14.64 -7.46 10.33
C VAL A 32 15.82 -6.70 10.94
N GLU A 33 16.90 -7.43 11.21
CA GLU A 33 18.16 -6.86 11.66
C GLU A 33 19.07 -6.58 10.45
N GLN A 34 19.64 -5.38 10.41
CA GLN A 34 20.77 -5.03 9.56
C GLN A 34 22.03 -4.92 10.42
N THR A 35 23.00 -5.81 10.17
CA THR A 35 24.32 -5.75 10.78
C THR A 35 25.25 -4.91 9.91
N ILE A 36 25.95 -3.95 10.52
CA ILE A 36 26.87 -3.04 9.83
C ILE A 36 28.20 -3.07 10.59
N GLU A 37 29.26 -3.45 9.89
CA GLU A 37 30.63 -3.38 10.39
C GLU A 37 31.21 -2.00 10.05
N LEU A 38 31.63 -1.24 11.06
CA LEU A 38 32.28 0.05 10.93
C LEU A 38 33.78 -0.11 11.16
N GLU A 39 34.59 0.21 10.16
CA GLU A 39 36.03 0.26 10.27
C GLU A 39 36.50 1.60 10.85
N PRO A 40 37.66 1.65 11.55
CA PRO A 40 38.23 2.91 12.00
C PRO A 40 38.44 3.90 10.84
N GLY A 41 37.92 5.13 10.98
CA GLY A 41 37.89 6.12 9.91
C GLY A 41 36.52 6.23 9.25
N TRP A 42 36.48 6.58 7.96
CA TRP A 42 35.25 6.85 7.22
C TRP A 42 34.60 5.59 6.64
N ASN A 43 33.28 5.48 6.79
CA ASN A 43 32.47 4.38 6.29
C ASN A 43 31.28 4.94 5.49
N ALA A 44 31.03 4.42 4.29
CA ALA A 44 29.86 4.76 3.50
C ALA A 44 28.79 3.68 3.67
N VAL A 45 27.75 3.97 4.44
CA VAL A 45 26.73 2.99 4.84
C VAL A 45 25.41 3.30 4.16
N TYR A 46 24.76 2.28 3.61
CA TYR A 46 23.38 2.36 3.14
C TYR A 46 22.44 1.68 4.14
N MET A 47 21.51 2.46 4.68
CA MET A 47 20.53 1.97 5.65
C MET A 47 19.36 1.30 4.91
N ASN A 48 19.25 -0.02 4.99
CA ASN A 48 18.20 -0.81 4.31
C ASN A 48 16.88 -0.83 5.09
N VAL A 49 16.93 -0.62 6.40
CA VAL A 49 15.79 -0.75 7.31
C VAL A 49 15.44 0.59 7.94
N ASP A 50 14.17 0.77 8.30
CA ASP A 50 13.73 1.92 9.08
C ASP A 50 13.83 1.54 10.55
N PRO A 51 14.80 2.11 11.30
CA PRO A 51 15.03 1.68 12.67
C PRO A 51 13.77 1.82 13.52
N VAL A 52 13.55 0.87 14.43
CA VAL A 52 12.44 0.98 15.42
C VAL A 52 12.59 2.26 16.24
N ASP A 53 13.82 2.60 16.62
CA ASP A 53 14.19 3.90 17.18
C ASP A 53 15.08 4.66 16.20
N ARG A 54 14.52 5.74 15.64
CA ARG A 54 15.19 6.56 14.63
C ARG A 54 16.11 7.62 15.22
N ASP A 55 16.17 7.80 16.54
CA ASP A 55 17.09 8.77 17.15
C ASP A 55 18.54 8.32 16.91
N ILE A 56 19.30 9.17 16.22
CA ILE A 56 20.68 8.88 15.86
C ILE A 56 21.56 8.58 17.08
N ARG A 57 21.27 9.20 18.24
CA ARG A 57 22.00 8.94 19.50
C ARG A 57 21.77 7.52 20.02
N ARG A 58 20.58 6.97 19.75
CA ARG A 58 20.18 5.62 20.18
C ARG A 58 20.79 4.58 19.26
N VAL A 59 20.75 4.81 17.94
CA VAL A 59 21.36 3.95 16.92
C VAL A 59 22.87 3.76 17.18
N PHE A 60 23.60 4.83 17.47
CA PHE A 60 25.05 4.79 17.70
C PHE A 60 25.44 4.73 19.19
N SER A 61 24.52 4.36 20.07
CA SER A 61 24.79 4.29 21.52
C SER A 61 25.93 3.30 21.82
N GLY A 62 26.97 3.78 22.51
CA GLY A 62 28.13 2.96 22.88
C GLY A 62 29.16 2.76 21.76
N VAL A 63 28.96 3.37 20.59
CA VAL A 63 29.89 3.36 19.46
C VAL A 63 30.66 4.68 19.45
N PRO A 64 32.01 4.66 19.34
CA PRO A 64 32.83 5.87 19.35
C PRO A 64 32.80 6.58 17.99
N VAL A 65 31.63 7.08 17.58
CA VAL A 65 31.45 7.82 16.33
C VAL A 65 31.97 9.26 16.49
N ALA A 66 32.80 9.74 15.56
CA ALA A 66 33.21 11.15 15.50
C ALA A 66 32.09 12.02 14.93
N SER A 67 31.50 11.58 13.81
CA SER A 67 30.47 12.30 13.10
C SER A 67 29.66 11.37 12.17
N VAL A 68 28.40 11.74 11.91
CA VAL A 68 27.54 11.07 10.92
C VAL A 68 26.99 12.11 9.97
N TRP A 69 27.07 11.85 8.67
CA TRP A 69 26.70 12.77 7.62
C TRP A 69 25.69 12.14 6.67
N ARG A 70 24.78 12.96 6.14
CA ARG A 70 23.83 12.58 5.10
C ARG A 70 23.78 13.65 4.03
N TRP A 71 23.78 13.22 2.78
CA TRP A 71 23.53 14.08 1.64
C TRP A 71 22.01 14.19 1.37
N ILE A 72 21.49 15.40 1.40
CA ILE A 72 20.10 15.77 1.11
C ILE A 72 20.13 16.95 0.13
N PRO A 73 20.13 16.71 -1.19
CA PRO A 73 20.15 17.79 -2.17
C PRO A 73 18.84 18.59 -2.09
N ASP A 74 18.91 19.92 -2.14
CA ASP A 74 17.71 20.77 -2.21
C ASP A 74 16.96 20.52 -3.53
N GLU A 75 15.67 20.16 -3.44
CA GLU A 75 14.78 20.00 -4.62
C GLU A 75 14.54 21.34 -5.37
N ALA A 76 14.97 22.47 -4.79
CA ALA A 76 14.96 23.77 -5.44
C ALA A 76 16.25 23.94 -6.26
N GLY A 77 16.17 23.64 -7.56
CA GLY A 77 17.24 23.93 -8.49
C GLY A 77 17.78 25.35 -8.34
N SER A 78 19.11 25.46 -8.33
CA SER A 78 19.91 26.65 -8.63
C SER A 78 19.10 27.92 -8.96
N ASP A 79 18.68 28.68 -7.96
CA ASP A 79 18.25 30.07 -8.14
C ASP A 79 18.53 30.88 -6.88
N PHE A 80 19.45 31.84 -7.03
CA PHE A 80 19.91 32.87 -6.09
C PHE A 80 20.86 32.47 -4.96
N VAL A 81 22.16 32.41 -5.30
CA VAL A 81 23.20 32.95 -4.41
C VAL A 81 22.95 34.46 -4.27
N ARG A 82 22.47 34.90 -3.10
CA ARG A 82 22.36 36.30 -2.68
C ARG A 82 23.00 36.54 -1.31
N ASP A 83 24.25 36.13 -1.11
CA ASP A 83 25.20 36.95 -0.34
C ASP A 83 26.60 36.31 -0.36
N PRO A 84 27.64 36.98 -0.87
CA PRO A 84 29.03 36.54 -0.69
C PRO A 84 29.56 36.75 0.75
N SER A 85 28.73 37.25 1.68
CA SER A 85 29.12 37.55 3.06
C SER A 85 28.44 36.71 4.13
N GLU A 86 27.60 35.73 3.77
CA GLU A 86 27.20 34.68 4.72
C GLU A 86 28.34 33.67 4.87
N GLY A 87 28.69 33.36 6.12
CA GLY A 87 29.82 32.51 6.49
C GLY A 87 29.67 31.06 6.02
N LEU A 88 30.74 30.29 6.21
CA LEU A 88 30.91 28.88 5.82
C LEU A 88 29.99 27.90 6.61
N ASP A 89 28.72 28.22 6.81
CA ASP A 89 27.80 27.49 7.70
C ASP A 89 26.70 26.69 6.97
N ASN A 90 26.84 26.47 5.66
CA ASN A 90 26.07 25.45 4.94
C ASN A 90 26.89 24.98 3.73
N ILE A 91 27.50 23.80 3.80
CA ILE A 91 27.83 23.09 2.56
C ILE A 91 26.48 22.65 2.01
N GLU A 92 25.94 23.41 1.05
CA GLU A 92 24.60 23.19 0.45
C GLU A 92 24.35 21.69 0.27
N GLY A 93 23.35 21.15 0.97
CA GLY A 93 22.91 19.75 0.90
C GLY A 93 23.52 18.75 1.90
N TRP A 94 24.53 19.08 2.70
CA TRP A 94 25.05 18.15 3.74
C TRP A 94 24.46 18.42 5.13
N PHE A 95 23.96 17.37 5.76
CA PHE A 95 23.51 17.37 7.14
C PHE A 95 24.40 16.48 7.98
N ALA A 96 24.74 16.92 9.19
CA ALA A 96 25.71 16.28 10.07
C ALA A 96 25.17 16.13 11.50
N TRP A 97 25.62 15.09 12.18
CA TRP A 97 25.47 14.87 13.61
C TRP A 97 26.83 14.68 14.25
N PHE A 98 27.07 15.41 15.34
CA PHE A 98 28.27 15.28 16.18
C PHE A 98 27.83 14.92 17.61
N PRO A 99 28.36 13.83 18.21
CA PRO A 99 27.95 13.40 19.53
C PRO A 99 28.39 14.38 20.63
N GLU A 100 27.53 14.58 21.63
CA GLU A 100 27.93 15.27 22.87
C GLU A 100 28.91 14.40 23.68
N PRO A 101 29.87 15.01 24.41
CA PRO A 101 30.01 16.45 24.69
C PRO A 101 31.00 17.16 23.75
N ARG A 102 31.17 16.71 22.49
CA ARG A 102 32.13 17.32 21.58
C ARG A 102 31.84 18.81 21.35
N PRO A 103 32.87 19.66 21.20
CA PRO A 103 32.68 21.08 20.93
C PRO A 103 31.83 21.33 19.67
N GLU A 104 31.89 20.47 18.67
CA GLU A 104 31.15 20.58 17.41
C GLU A 104 29.67 20.16 17.52
N ALA A 105 29.22 19.63 18.68
CA ALA A 105 27.85 19.15 18.87
C ALA A 105 26.77 20.18 18.50
N PHE A 106 27.06 21.48 18.69
CA PHE A 106 26.14 22.57 18.34
C PHE A 106 25.93 22.76 16.82
N LEU A 107 26.81 22.20 15.99
CA LEU A 107 26.68 22.21 14.52
C LEU A 107 25.74 21.11 14.00
N SER A 108 25.26 20.22 14.87
CA SER A 108 24.39 19.11 14.47
C SER A 108 23.07 19.64 13.90
N ASN A 109 22.72 19.18 12.70
CA ASN A 109 21.43 19.41 12.04
C ASN A 109 20.80 18.11 11.50
N LEU A 110 21.50 16.97 11.63
CA LEU A 110 20.97 15.62 11.45
C LEU A 110 20.66 15.02 12.83
N PHE A 111 19.44 14.51 13.01
CA PHE A 111 19.02 13.94 14.30
C PHE A 111 18.35 12.57 14.18
N ARG A 112 18.13 12.09 12.95
CA ARG A 112 17.41 10.84 12.68
C ARG A 112 18.09 10.02 11.62
N ILE A 113 17.95 8.69 11.77
CA ILE A 113 18.30 7.70 10.76
C ILE A 113 17.02 7.18 10.11
N ASP A 114 17.03 7.17 8.79
CA ASP A 114 15.93 6.78 7.92
C ASP A 114 16.37 5.65 6.98
N ALA A 115 15.44 4.76 6.64
CA ALA A 115 15.64 3.72 5.62
C ALA A 115 15.87 4.29 4.22
N ASN A 116 16.53 3.51 3.38
CA ASN A 116 16.86 3.79 1.98
C ASN A 116 17.66 5.08 1.79
N GLN A 117 18.57 5.35 2.73
CA GLN A 117 19.43 6.53 2.71
C GLN A 117 20.87 6.12 2.94
N ALA A 118 21.77 6.86 2.29
CA ALA A 118 23.20 6.73 2.49
C ALA A 118 23.69 7.69 3.57
N TYR A 119 24.57 7.19 4.43
CA TYR A 119 25.23 7.93 5.50
C TYR A 119 26.74 7.75 5.41
N LEU A 120 27.49 8.81 5.68
CA LEU A 120 28.93 8.73 5.90
C LEU A 120 29.19 8.78 7.40
N ILE A 121 29.85 7.76 7.93
CA ILE A 121 30.06 7.58 9.37
C ILE A 121 31.56 7.54 9.63
N GLU A 122 32.05 8.48 10.42
CA GLU A 122 33.44 8.49 10.86
C GLU A 122 33.54 7.81 12.24
N LEU A 123 34.24 6.68 12.32
CA LEU A 123 34.49 5.94 13.55
C LEU A 123 35.85 6.31 14.14
N GLU A 124 35.87 6.70 15.41
CA GLU A 124 37.11 6.94 16.15
C GLU A 124 37.68 5.66 16.76
N GLY A 125 38.98 5.72 17.06
CA GLY A 125 39.72 4.62 17.67
C GLY A 125 40.43 3.76 16.62
N ASN A 126 40.78 2.55 17.01
CA ASN A 126 41.60 1.64 16.19
C ASN A 126 40.97 0.24 16.07
N GLU A 127 39.71 0.08 16.47
CA GLU A 127 38.99 -1.19 16.47
C GLU A 127 37.73 -1.07 15.62
N THR A 128 37.50 -2.07 14.76
CA THR A 128 36.22 -2.24 14.06
C THR A 128 35.10 -2.42 15.07
N ARG A 129 33.95 -1.79 14.81
CA ARG A 129 32.75 -1.87 15.64
C ARG A 129 31.59 -2.40 14.82
N GLU A 130 30.85 -3.35 15.38
CA GLU A 130 29.61 -3.83 14.80
C GLU A 130 28.44 -3.06 15.41
N ILE A 131 27.51 -2.63 14.57
CA ILE A 131 26.19 -2.14 14.97
C ILE A 131 25.12 -3.05 14.39
N VAL A 132 24.09 -3.34 15.20
CA VAL A 132 22.92 -4.10 14.78
C VAL A 132 21.72 -3.17 14.86
N VAL A 133 21.10 -2.92 13.70
CA VAL A 133 19.96 -2.04 13.58
C VAL A 133 18.72 -2.91 13.28
N GLU A 134 17.82 -3.00 14.26
CA GLU A 134 16.50 -3.61 14.05
C GLU A 134 15.55 -2.58 13.44
N GLY A 135 14.87 -2.95 12.36
CA GLY A 135 13.95 -2.05 11.70
C GLY A 135 13.01 -2.69 10.69
N ARG A 136 12.06 -1.90 10.19
CA ARG A 136 11.11 -2.32 9.16
C ARG A 136 11.72 -2.06 7.78
N PRO A 137 11.79 -3.05 6.87
CA PRO A 137 12.25 -2.80 5.51
C PRO A 137 11.21 -1.96 4.77
N ARG A 138 11.64 -0.90 4.09
CA ARG A 138 10.78 -0.10 3.23
C ARG A 138 11.25 -0.22 1.79
N PHE A 139 10.34 -0.51 0.87
CA PHE A 139 10.67 -0.52 -0.54
C PHE A 139 10.67 0.91 -1.09
N GLN A 140 11.84 1.41 -1.48
CA GLN A 140 11.97 2.65 -2.20
C GLN A 140 12.75 2.43 -3.49
N ARG A 141 12.22 2.99 -4.58
CA ARG A 141 12.94 2.98 -5.86
C ARG A 141 14.10 3.97 -5.82
N ILE A 142 15.24 3.56 -6.34
CA ILE A 142 16.40 4.45 -6.52
C ILE A 142 16.02 5.56 -7.49
N ASN A 143 16.17 6.80 -7.04
CA ASN A 143 16.00 7.98 -7.87
C ASN A 143 17.36 8.40 -8.44
N TRP A 144 17.63 8.03 -9.69
CA TRP A 144 18.89 8.36 -10.35
C TRP A 144 18.92 9.81 -10.81
N GLU A 145 19.93 10.55 -10.36
CA GLU A 145 20.15 11.92 -10.78
C GLU A 145 20.63 11.98 -12.24
N THR A 146 19.84 12.64 -13.10
CA THR A 146 20.12 12.72 -14.53
C THR A 146 21.40 13.51 -14.78
N ASP A 147 22.33 12.92 -15.51
CA ASP A 147 23.62 13.54 -15.80
C ASP A 147 24.38 14.01 -14.53
N SER A 148 24.13 13.38 -13.37
CA SER A 148 24.89 13.57 -12.13
C SER A 148 25.29 12.25 -11.44
N PHE A 149 25.81 12.35 -10.22
CA PHE A 149 26.05 11.24 -9.31
C PHE A 149 24.92 11.10 -8.30
N THR A 150 24.61 9.85 -7.94
CA THR A 150 23.69 9.51 -6.85
C THR A 150 24.47 8.75 -5.77
N LEU A 151 24.40 9.19 -4.52
CA LEU A 151 24.94 8.45 -3.37
C LEU A 151 23.88 7.48 -2.87
N THR A 152 24.07 6.19 -3.13
CA THR A 152 23.08 5.16 -2.80
C THR A 152 23.76 3.80 -2.61
N GLY A 153 23.10 2.90 -1.87
CA GLY A 153 23.39 1.48 -1.91
C GLY A 153 22.55 0.77 -2.98
N LEU A 154 22.83 -0.52 -3.15
CA LEU A 154 22.15 -1.41 -4.09
C LEU A 154 21.63 -2.63 -3.34
N SER A 155 20.35 -2.97 -3.53
CA SER A 155 19.73 -4.10 -2.84
C SER A 155 20.13 -5.42 -3.50
N ILE A 156 21.09 -6.12 -2.89
CA ILE A 156 21.65 -7.39 -3.38
C ILE A 156 21.53 -8.49 -2.32
N ASP A 157 21.63 -9.75 -2.76
CA ASP A 157 21.73 -10.89 -1.84
C ASP A 157 23.17 -10.98 -1.30
N PRO A 158 23.41 -10.78 0.00
CA PRO A 158 24.76 -10.85 0.56
C PRO A 158 25.40 -12.24 0.45
N GLN A 159 24.62 -13.30 0.20
CA GLN A 159 25.15 -14.65 -0.01
C GLN A 159 25.64 -14.90 -1.44
N ALA A 160 25.21 -14.09 -2.40
CA ALA A 160 25.57 -14.19 -3.80
C ALA A 160 25.68 -12.80 -4.47
N PRO A 161 26.59 -11.92 -3.98
CA PRO A 161 26.67 -10.55 -4.46
C PRO A 161 27.17 -10.51 -5.92
N PRO A 162 26.45 -9.84 -6.84
CA PRO A 162 26.95 -9.60 -8.19
C PRO A 162 28.05 -8.53 -8.18
N THR A 163 28.87 -8.52 -9.22
CA THR A 163 29.74 -7.39 -9.54
C THR A 163 28.93 -6.18 -10.03
N PHE A 164 29.49 -4.98 -9.96
CA PHE A 164 28.85 -3.80 -10.53
C PHE A 164 28.55 -3.93 -12.03
N ALA A 165 29.44 -4.59 -12.80
CA ALA A 165 29.22 -4.84 -14.22
C ALA A 165 28.03 -5.79 -14.45
N GLU A 166 27.89 -6.84 -13.65
CA GLU A 166 26.77 -7.78 -13.73
C GLU A 166 25.45 -7.12 -13.32
N PHE A 167 25.45 -6.28 -12.29
CA PHE A 167 24.27 -5.55 -11.84
C PHE A 167 23.80 -4.52 -12.89
N PHE A 168 24.72 -3.71 -13.43
CA PHE A 168 24.40 -2.65 -14.40
C PHE A 168 24.40 -3.12 -15.86
N GLU A 169 24.55 -4.42 -16.14
CA GLU A 169 24.62 -4.99 -17.49
C GLU A 169 23.43 -4.59 -18.37
N ARG A 170 22.25 -4.33 -17.80
CA ARG A 170 21.04 -3.95 -18.55
C ARG A 170 20.71 -2.47 -18.49
N SER A 171 21.67 -1.63 -18.07
CA SER A 171 21.48 -0.19 -17.95
C SER A 171 22.48 0.59 -18.80
N SER A 172 22.07 0.99 -20.01
CA SER A 172 22.90 1.81 -20.89
C SER A 172 23.31 3.15 -20.26
N SER A 173 22.52 3.67 -19.32
CA SER A 173 22.84 4.89 -18.56
C SER A 173 23.95 4.71 -17.52
N HIS A 174 24.28 3.49 -17.11
CA HIS A 174 25.29 3.21 -16.08
C HIS A 174 26.48 2.41 -16.61
N GLN A 175 26.33 1.71 -17.74
CA GLN A 175 27.42 1.00 -18.39
C GLN A 175 28.58 1.97 -18.72
N GLY A 176 29.79 1.60 -18.28
CA GLY A 176 31.00 2.39 -18.51
C GLY A 176 31.03 3.72 -17.77
N GLN A 177 30.10 3.97 -16.85
CA GLN A 177 30.12 5.14 -15.99
C GLN A 177 30.94 4.87 -14.72
N PRO A 178 31.62 5.89 -14.17
CA PRO A 178 32.43 5.72 -12.97
C PRO A 178 31.55 5.45 -11.75
N ILE A 179 32.07 4.60 -10.87
CA ILE A 179 31.50 4.27 -9.57
C ILE A 179 32.61 4.47 -8.53
N TYR A 180 32.32 5.21 -7.46
CA TYR A 180 33.30 5.46 -6.40
C TYR A 180 32.91 4.80 -5.09
N GLN A 181 33.90 4.23 -4.42
CA GLN A 181 33.84 3.65 -3.08
C GLN A 181 34.69 4.51 -2.13
N LEU A 182 34.29 4.57 -0.86
CA LEU A 182 34.94 5.37 0.17
C LEU A 182 36.01 4.54 0.88
N ASP A 183 37.23 5.06 0.94
CA ASP A 183 38.29 4.50 1.77
C ASP A 183 38.19 5.02 3.22
N PRO A 184 38.69 4.26 4.21
CA PRO A 184 38.68 4.68 5.62
C PRO A 184 39.41 6.00 5.90
N ASP A 185 40.31 6.44 5.02
CA ASP A 185 40.99 7.74 5.14
C ASP A 185 40.14 8.95 4.66
N GLY A 186 38.92 8.68 4.20
CA GLY A 186 37.98 9.68 3.70
C GLY A 186 38.13 10.01 2.21
N SER A 187 39.02 9.33 1.50
CA SER A 187 39.20 9.51 0.05
C SER A 187 38.27 8.59 -0.75
N TRP A 188 37.81 9.09 -1.90
CA TRP A 188 36.99 8.30 -2.83
C TRP A 188 37.87 7.77 -3.96
N HIS A 189 37.82 6.46 -4.21
CA HIS A 189 38.50 5.84 -5.34
C HIS A 189 37.51 5.20 -6.31
N GLU A 190 37.86 5.22 -7.60
CA GLU A 190 37.04 4.59 -8.63
C GLU A 190 37.24 3.07 -8.60
N VAL A 191 36.15 2.31 -8.51
CA VAL A 191 36.21 0.84 -8.50
C VAL A 191 36.29 0.28 -9.92
N ASN A 192 36.80 -0.94 -10.07
CA ASN A 192 36.70 -1.67 -11.34
C ASN A 192 35.37 -2.45 -11.39
N PRO A 193 34.39 -2.04 -12.22
CA PRO A 193 33.06 -2.64 -12.16
C PRO A 193 33.04 -4.13 -12.51
N ALA A 194 34.02 -4.62 -13.28
CA ALA A 194 34.07 -6.01 -13.73
C ALA A 194 34.58 -7.00 -12.67
N THR A 195 35.21 -6.51 -11.60
CA THR A 195 35.84 -7.37 -10.58
C THR A 195 35.42 -7.06 -9.16
N THR A 196 34.88 -5.86 -8.91
CA THR A 196 34.41 -5.45 -7.58
C THR A 196 32.97 -5.94 -7.38
N ALA A 197 32.78 -6.82 -6.41
CA ALA A 197 31.47 -7.25 -5.93
C ALA A 197 30.79 -6.11 -5.15
N ILE A 198 29.46 -6.04 -5.22
CA ILE A 198 28.67 -5.09 -4.45
C ILE A 198 28.50 -5.63 -3.02
N ASN A 199 28.85 -4.84 -2.02
CA ASN A 199 28.56 -5.17 -0.62
C ASN A 199 27.16 -4.69 -0.23
N ASP A 200 26.40 -5.56 0.46
CA ASP A 200 25.10 -5.19 1.05
C ASP A 200 25.30 -4.17 2.16
N GLY A 201 24.42 -3.17 2.23
CA GLY A 201 24.48 -2.13 3.26
C GLY A 201 25.62 -1.11 3.09
N GLU A 202 26.36 -1.14 1.98
CA GLU A 202 27.38 -0.13 1.63
C GLU A 202 26.81 0.88 0.62
N ALA A 203 27.24 2.15 0.72
CA ALA A 203 26.84 3.23 -0.19
C ALA A 203 27.97 3.63 -1.14
N TYR A 204 27.60 3.96 -2.39
CA TYR A 204 28.53 4.32 -3.46
C TYR A 204 28.07 5.57 -4.19
N TRP A 205 29.02 6.34 -4.74
CA TRP A 205 28.69 7.34 -5.74
C TRP A 205 28.61 6.69 -7.11
N VAL A 206 27.41 6.62 -7.68
CA VAL A 206 27.17 6.04 -9.01
C VAL A 206 26.80 7.14 -9.98
N ARG A 207 27.53 7.24 -11.10
CA ARG A 207 27.23 8.20 -12.17
C ARG A 207 26.15 7.67 -13.11
N THR A 208 25.17 8.50 -13.45
CA THR A 208 24.12 8.17 -14.41
C THR A 208 24.16 9.08 -15.64
N GLN A 209 24.44 8.53 -16.81
CA GLN A 209 24.34 9.25 -18.08
C GLN A 209 22.89 9.28 -18.59
N GLY A 210 22.36 10.48 -18.81
CA GLY A 210 20.96 10.71 -19.14
C GLY A 210 20.01 10.27 -18.02
N SER A 211 18.72 10.16 -18.33
CA SER A 211 17.71 9.73 -17.36
C SER A 211 17.70 8.21 -17.22
N SER A 212 17.64 7.69 -15.99
CA SER A 212 17.50 6.25 -15.74
C SER A 212 16.39 5.93 -14.75
N ARG A 213 15.68 4.82 -15.00
CA ARG A 213 14.73 4.20 -14.07
C ARG A 213 15.15 2.79 -13.67
N PHE A 214 16.42 2.45 -13.93
CA PHE A 214 16.97 1.13 -13.68
C PHE A 214 16.92 0.80 -12.18
N GLN A 215 16.56 -0.42 -11.80
CA GLN A 215 16.47 -0.84 -10.39
C GLN A 215 17.21 -2.15 -10.14
N GLY A 216 17.99 -2.63 -11.12
CA GLY A 216 18.49 -4.00 -11.18
C GLY A 216 17.76 -4.84 -12.24
N LYS A 217 18.10 -6.14 -12.30
CA LYS A 217 17.54 -7.11 -13.25
C LYS A 217 16.16 -7.61 -12.80
N MET A 218 15.91 -7.70 -11.50
CA MET A 218 14.58 -7.83 -10.93
C MET A 218 14.02 -6.44 -10.61
N ASN A 219 12.79 -6.18 -11.03
CA ASN A 219 12.11 -4.92 -10.73
C ASN A 219 10.75 -5.19 -10.09
N LEU A 220 10.55 -4.68 -8.88
CA LEU A 220 9.29 -4.73 -8.16
C LEU A 220 8.45 -3.48 -8.43
N VAL A 221 7.18 -3.68 -8.75
CA VAL A 221 6.19 -2.62 -8.83
C VAL A 221 5.05 -2.95 -7.88
N LEU A 222 4.73 -1.97 -7.03
CA LEU A 222 3.59 -2.00 -6.11
C LEU A 222 2.50 -1.06 -6.63
N ASP A 223 1.24 -1.40 -6.38
CA ASP A 223 0.09 -0.54 -6.73
C ASP A 223 0.14 0.80 -5.99
N SER A 224 0.60 0.79 -4.73
CA SER A 224 0.81 1.99 -3.93
C SER A 224 1.76 1.74 -2.75
N GLY A 225 2.52 2.78 -2.38
CA GLY A 225 3.30 2.78 -1.13
C GLY A 225 4.71 2.17 -1.27
N ASP A 226 5.32 1.95 -0.10
CA ASP A 226 6.65 1.37 0.14
C ASP A 226 6.58 0.01 0.86
N SER A 227 5.37 -0.53 1.06
CA SER A 227 5.09 -1.82 1.71
C SER A 227 3.75 -2.38 1.23
N LEU A 228 3.45 -3.64 1.59
CA LEU A 228 2.13 -4.24 1.39
C LEU A 228 1.28 -4.09 2.65
N GLU A 229 0.54 -2.99 2.75
CA GLU A 229 -0.40 -2.78 3.86
C GLU A 229 -1.81 -3.25 3.50
N PHE A 230 -2.24 -4.30 4.16
CA PHE A 230 -3.60 -4.82 4.15
C PHE A 230 -4.40 -4.09 5.25
N SER A 231 -5.00 -2.95 4.89
CA SER A 231 -5.94 -2.24 5.78
C SER A 231 -7.12 -3.15 6.17
N ALA A 232 -8.01 -2.73 7.08
CA ALA A 232 -9.20 -3.53 7.39
C ALA A 232 -10.05 -3.88 6.14
N ALA A 233 -9.96 -3.03 5.11
CA ALA A 233 -10.47 -3.21 3.76
C ALA A 233 -9.85 -4.32 2.95
N LEU A 234 -8.54 -4.28 2.88
CA LEU A 234 -7.82 -4.73 1.70
C LEU A 234 -7.33 -6.12 2.00
N THR A 235 -8.04 -7.16 1.55
CA THR A 235 -7.64 -8.57 1.78
C THR A 235 -6.61 -9.04 0.79
N GLU A 236 -6.52 -8.38 -0.36
CA GLU A 236 -5.71 -8.79 -1.51
C GLU A 236 -4.85 -7.60 -1.93
N ASN A 237 -3.60 -7.84 -2.27
CA ASN A 237 -2.68 -6.83 -2.78
C ASN A 237 -1.87 -7.43 -3.92
N LEU A 238 -1.79 -6.70 -5.03
CA LEU A 238 -1.04 -7.10 -6.22
C LEU A 238 0.36 -6.49 -6.15
N MET A 239 1.37 -7.33 -6.35
CA MET A 239 2.70 -6.89 -6.72
C MET A 239 3.07 -7.46 -8.08
N VAL A 240 3.85 -6.69 -8.84
CA VAL A 240 4.37 -7.12 -10.15
C VAL A 240 5.88 -7.23 -10.06
N LEU A 241 6.40 -8.43 -10.26
CA LEU A 241 7.82 -8.71 -10.40
C LEU A 241 8.17 -8.76 -11.87
N ARG A 242 9.24 -8.10 -12.29
CA ARG A 242 9.62 -8.03 -13.71
C ARG A 242 11.03 -8.54 -13.89
N ASN A 243 11.21 -9.49 -14.80
CA ASN A 243 12.53 -9.95 -15.20
C ASN A 243 13.03 -9.05 -16.33
N ARG A 244 14.06 -8.25 -16.07
CA ARG A 244 14.71 -7.35 -17.04
C ARG A 244 15.98 -7.93 -17.67
N SER A 245 16.30 -9.18 -17.35
CA SER A 245 17.34 -9.93 -18.06
C SER A 245 16.85 -10.42 -19.42
N ASP A 246 17.76 -11.00 -20.20
CA ASP A 246 17.50 -11.66 -21.48
C ASP A 246 17.45 -13.20 -21.35
N GLN A 247 17.39 -13.71 -20.12
CA GLN A 247 17.34 -15.13 -19.81
C GLN A 247 16.12 -15.44 -18.95
N ASP A 248 15.53 -16.60 -19.20
CA ASP A 248 14.52 -17.15 -18.30
C ASP A 248 15.19 -17.49 -16.96
N GLY A 249 14.48 -17.30 -15.87
CA GLY A 249 14.95 -17.61 -14.53
C GLY A 249 13.78 -17.82 -13.58
N THR A 250 14.04 -17.66 -12.28
CA THR A 250 13.00 -17.77 -11.26
C THR A 250 13.06 -16.59 -10.28
N PHE A 251 11.90 -16.26 -9.72
CA PHE A 251 11.79 -15.44 -8.52
C PHE A 251 11.48 -16.34 -7.33
N LEU A 252 12.26 -16.20 -6.26
CA LEU A 252 12.01 -16.86 -4.99
C LEU A 252 11.44 -15.83 -4.00
N ILE A 253 10.21 -16.06 -3.55
CA ILE A 253 9.60 -15.32 -2.45
C ILE A 253 9.75 -16.18 -1.18
N ARG A 254 10.43 -15.67 -0.16
CA ARG A 254 10.67 -16.33 1.12
C ARG A 254 10.13 -15.50 2.27
N ARG A 255 9.51 -16.16 3.25
CA ARG A 255 9.04 -15.51 4.49
C ARG A 255 10.19 -15.44 5.50
N VAL A 256 10.49 -14.24 5.99
CA VAL A 256 11.53 -14.01 7.00
C VAL A 256 10.95 -14.20 8.40
N GLY A 257 11.64 -14.90 9.30
CA GLY A 257 11.11 -15.18 10.64
C GLY A 257 10.01 -16.26 10.72
N GLY A 258 9.64 -16.89 9.59
CA GLY A 258 8.70 -18.02 9.54
C GLY A 258 7.31 -17.66 9.01
N ASP A 259 6.30 -18.45 9.40
CA ASP A 259 4.94 -18.37 8.87
C ASP A 259 3.92 -17.63 9.77
N THR A 260 4.40 -16.63 10.53
CA THR A 260 3.65 -16.00 11.62
C THR A 260 2.38 -15.27 11.17
N MET A 261 2.42 -14.51 10.07
CA MET A 261 1.22 -13.89 9.48
C MET A 261 0.48 -14.86 8.52
N PRO A 262 -0.82 -15.15 8.70
CA PRO A 262 -1.54 -16.02 7.77
C PRO A 262 -1.68 -15.37 6.38
N LEU A 263 -0.91 -15.87 5.41
CA LEU A 263 -0.87 -15.38 4.03
C LEU A 263 -1.34 -16.46 3.05
N ALA A 264 -1.96 -16.04 1.96
CA ALA A 264 -2.29 -16.84 0.79
C ALA A 264 -1.80 -16.13 -0.48
N TRP A 265 -1.75 -16.85 -1.60
CA TRP A 265 -1.46 -16.26 -2.90
C TRP A 265 -2.42 -16.80 -3.95
N GLN A 266 -2.72 -15.99 -4.95
CA GLN A 266 -3.61 -16.39 -6.04
C GLN A 266 -2.89 -17.29 -7.03
N ARG A 267 -3.42 -18.49 -7.24
CA ARG A 267 -2.96 -19.42 -8.28
C ARG A 267 -4.10 -19.70 -9.25
N GLU A 268 -3.92 -19.28 -10.50
CA GLU A 268 -4.84 -19.57 -11.59
C GLU A 268 -4.43 -20.86 -12.30
N ASP A 269 -5.41 -21.71 -12.58
CA ASP A 269 -5.22 -22.89 -13.42
C ASP A 269 -5.19 -22.46 -14.91
N PRO A 270 -4.11 -22.73 -15.66
CA PRO A 270 -3.96 -22.26 -17.03
C PRO A 270 -4.92 -22.95 -18.03
N GLU A 271 -5.51 -24.10 -17.69
CA GLU A 271 -6.46 -24.81 -18.56
C GLU A 271 -7.90 -24.34 -18.33
N THR A 272 -8.27 -24.05 -17.09
CA THR A 272 -9.67 -23.73 -16.71
C THR A 272 -9.90 -22.25 -16.45
N GLY A 273 -8.84 -21.46 -16.17
CA GLY A 273 -8.94 -20.08 -15.68
C GLY A 273 -9.48 -19.98 -14.24
N GLU A 274 -9.56 -21.10 -13.52
CA GLU A 274 -10.07 -21.12 -12.15
C GLU A 274 -9.00 -20.62 -11.18
N ALA A 275 -9.36 -19.64 -10.35
CA ALA A 275 -8.48 -19.10 -9.31
C ALA A 275 -8.61 -19.90 -8.00
N SER A 276 -7.46 -20.26 -7.43
CA SER A 276 -7.35 -20.90 -6.12
C SER A 276 -6.46 -20.06 -5.19
N TRP A 277 -6.68 -20.16 -3.87
CA TRP A 277 -5.96 -19.39 -2.85
C TRP A 277 -5.23 -20.28 -1.85
N PRO A 278 -4.19 -21.03 -2.27
CA PRO A 278 -3.37 -21.80 -1.35
C PRO A 278 -2.67 -20.89 -0.33
N THR A 279 -2.56 -21.36 0.92
CA THR A 279 -1.74 -20.72 1.96
C THR A 279 -0.29 -20.60 1.49
N LEU A 280 0.27 -19.40 1.60
CA LEU A 280 1.68 -19.11 1.38
C LEU A 280 2.48 -19.65 2.58
N ARG A 281 3.13 -20.78 2.36
CA ARG A 281 4.09 -21.39 3.30
C ARG A 281 5.41 -20.57 3.32
N ASN A 282 6.50 -21.16 3.80
CA ASN A 282 7.77 -20.45 3.96
C ASN A 282 8.38 -19.91 2.66
N GLN A 283 8.11 -20.55 1.51
CA GLN A 283 8.65 -20.11 0.22
C GLN A 283 7.69 -20.37 -0.93
N LEU A 284 7.79 -19.54 -1.98
CA LEU A 284 7.09 -19.65 -3.25
C LEU A 284 8.11 -19.38 -4.37
N VAL A 285 8.22 -20.32 -5.31
CA VAL A 285 9.06 -20.19 -6.51
C VAL A 285 8.13 -19.87 -7.68
N LEU A 286 8.48 -18.83 -8.43
CA LEU A 286 7.75 -18.38 -9.60
C LEU A 286 8.67 -18.41 -10.81
N GLU A 287 8.17 -18.92 -11.93
CA GLU A 287 8.84 -18.81 -13.22
C GLU A 287 8.94 -17.32 -13.59
N ALA A 288 10.11 -16.90 -14.07
CA ALA A 288 10.40 -15.53 -14.46
C ALA A 288 10.93 -15.51 -15.90
N PRO A 289 10.05 -15.54 -16.92
CA PRO A 289 10.49 -15.50 -18.32
C PRO A 289 11.24 -14.21 -18.67
N ALA A 290 12.18 -14.29 -19.59
CA ALA A 290 13.01 -13.15 -19.99
C ALA A 290 12.16 -11.96 -20.49
N GLY A 291 12.34 -10.79 -19.88
CA GLY A 291 11.68 -9.54 -20.30
C GLY A 291 10.22 -9.39 -19.86
N GLU A 292 9.63 -10.39 -19.21
CA GLU A 292 8.20 -10.45 -18.89
C GLU A 292 7.86 -9.95 -17.47
N ASP A 293 6.57 -9.62 -17.27
CA ASP A 293 5.97 -9.25 -16.00
C ASP A 293 5.29 -10.49 -15.36
N VAL A 294 5.63 -10.78 -14.10
CA VAL A 294 5.03 -11.83 -13.27
C VAL A 294 4.14 -11.17 -12.22
N GLN A 295 2.84 -11.42 -12.32
CA GLN A 295 1.84 -10.90 -11.37
C GLN A 295 1.73 -11.82 -10.16
N VAL A 296 1.80 -11.24 -8.95
CA VAL A 296 1.66 -11.97 -7.69
C VAL A 296 0.62 -11.26 -6.84
N THR A 297 -0.58 -11.85 -6.76
CA THR A 297 -1.61 -11.39 -5.84
C THR A 297 -1.46 -12.12 -4.52
N LEU A 298 -1.08 -11.39 -3.47
CA LEU A 298 -1.05 -11.90 -2.11
C LEU A 298 -2.36 -11.57 -1.40
N ALA A 299 -2.79 -12.46 -0.50
CA ALA A 299 -3.94 -12.22 0.36
C ALA A 299 -3.63 -12.53 1.81
N ILE A 300 -4.33 -11.87 2.73
CA ILE A 300 -4.25 -12.16 4.16
C ILE A 300 -5.45 -13.00 4.62
N LEU A 301 -5.19 -14.05 5.40
CA LEU A 301 -6.22 -14.93 5.97
C LEU A 301 -6.61 -14.40 7.35
N ARG A 302 -7.40 -13.32 7.38
CA ARG A 302 -7.74 -12.56 8.61
C ARG A 302 -8.38 -13.41 9.69
N GLU A 303 -9.17 -14.39 9.30
CA GLU A 303 -9.84 -15.32 10.22
C GLU A 303 -8.85 -16.15 11.05
N GLN A 304 -7.57 -16.18 10.65
CA GLN A 304 -6.49 -16.87 11.35
C GLN A 304 -5.59 -15.90 12.14
N PHE A 305 -5.90 -14.59 12.15
CA PHE A 305 -5.09 -13.62 12.87
C PHE A 305 -5.21 -13.81 14.38
N THR A 306 -4.07 -13.74 15.08
CA THR A 306 -4.00 -13.91 16.53
C THR A 306 -3.87 -12.59 17.29
N SER A 307 -3.72 -11.48 16.59
CA SER A 307 -3.62 -10.12 17.12
C SER A 307 -4.32 -9.13 16.19
N SER A 308 -4.69 -7.94 16.72
CA SER A 308 -5.39 -6.89 15.95
C SER A 308 -4.59 -6.34 14.78
N ARG A 309 -3.27 -6.51 14.82
CA ARG A 309 -2.34 -6.28 13.73
C ARG A 309 -1.32 -7.41 13.72
N MET A 310 -1.09 -7.98 12.54
CA MET A 310 -0.01 -8.93 12.28
C MET A 310 0.87 -8.35 11.19
N GLU A 311 2.17 -8.57 11.32
CA GLU A 311 3.16 -8.08 10.39
C GLU A 311 4.11 -9.22 10.00
N GLN A 312 4.73 -9.10 8.84
CA GLN A 312 5.61 -10.11 8.26
C GLN A 312 6.56 -9.42 7.31
N VAL A 313 7.80 -9.87 7.25
CA VAL A 313 8.70 -9.50 6.15
C VAL A 313 8.75 -10.64 5.14
N ILE A 314 8.61 -10.30 3.86
CA ILE A 314 8.97 -11.20 2.77
C ILE A 314 10.24 -10.72 2.10
N GLU A 315 11.03 -11.68 1.68
CA GLU A 315 12.23 -11.50 0.86
C GLU A 315 11.92 -12.03 -0.53
N VAL A 316 12.27 -11.25 -1.55
CA VAL A 316 12.23 -11.67 -2.95
C VAL A 316 13.64 -11.69 -3.48
N THR A 317 14.09 -12.81 -4.04
CA THR A 317 15.38 -12.94 -4.71
C THR A 317 15.24 -13.46 -6.13
N ASP A 318 16.22 -13.14 -6.95
CA ASP A 318 16.44 -13.76 -8.26
C ASP A 318 17.72 -14.61 -8.26
N GLU A 319 17.95 -15.34 -9.35
CA GLU A 319 19.17 -16.14 -9.53
C GLU A 319 20.39 -15.28 -9.91
N GLN A 320 20.21 -13.96 -10.07
CA GLN A 320 21.24 -13.02 -10.48
C GLN A 320 21.81 -12.20 -9.31
N GLY A 321 21.45 -12.57 -8.07
CA GLY A 321 22.01 -11.98 -6.86
C GLY A 321 21.30 -10.70 -6.41
N GLN A 322 20.14 -10.37 -6.96
CA GLN A 322 19.33 -9.25 -6.46
C GLN A 322 18.40 -9.70 -5.34
N ARG A 323 18.20 -8.83 -4.34
CA ARG A 323 17.33 -9.08 -3.20
C ARG A 323 16.46 -7.86 -2.90
N ILE A 324 15.19 -8.09 -2.61
CA ILE A 324 14.24 -7.07 -2.18
C ILE A 324 13.58 -7.55 -0.89
N LEU A 325 13.60 -6.71 0.14
CA LEU A 325 12.83 -6.93 1.37
C LEU A 325 11.57 -6.07 1.32
N LEU A 326 10.44 -6.67 1.66
CA LEU A 326 9.15 -6.02 1.64
C LEU A 326 8.41 -6.29 2.95
N HIS A 327 8.07 -5.22 3.65
CA HIS A 327 7.18 -5.28 4.80
C HIS A 327 5.76 -5.59 4.34
N ILE A 328 5.10 -6.48 5.07
CA ILE A 328 3.69 -6.80 4.96
C ILE A 328 3.04 -6.53 6.30
N GLY A 329 2.05 -5.65 6.32
CA GLY A 329 1.25 -5.38 7.50
C GLY A 329 -0.22 -5.70 7.24
N GLY A 330 -0.92 -6.25 8.22
CA GLY A 330 -2.34 -6.51 8.13
C GLY A 330 -3.05 -6.17 9.42
N ASN A 331 -4.15 -5.43 9.33
CA ASN A 331 -5.02 -5.19 10.48
C ASN A 331 -6.19 -6.19 10.44
N THR A 332 -6.59 -6.69 11.62
CA THR A 332 -7.93 -7.25 11.76
C THR A 332 -8.95 -6.15 11.50
N ILE A 333 -10.17 -6.54 11.17
CA ILE A 333 -11.30 -5.62 11.30
C ILE A 333 -11.31 -5.20 12.77
N GLN A 334 -11.05 -3.93 13.04
CA GLN A 334 -10.93 -3.39 14.39
C GLN A 334 -12.19 -3.79 15.18
N PRO A 335 -12.08 -4.39 16.38
CA PRO A 335 -13.25 -4.69 17.17
C PRO A 335 -13.97 -3.38 17.51
N LEU A 336 -15.30 -3.42 17.40
CA LEU A 336 -16.20 -2.34 17.79
C LEU A 336 -15.83 -1.83 19.20
N ILE A 337 -15.31 -0.62 19.30
CA ILE A 337 -15.43 0.16 20.54
C ILE A 337 -16.78 0.86 20.47
N GLY A 338 -17.85 0.09 20.74
CA GLY A 338 -19.17 0.64 21.05
C GLY A 338 -19.34 0.76 22.57
N PRO A 339 -20.22 1.65 23.07
CA PRO A 339 -20.50 1.72 24.50
C PRO A 339 -20.95 0.35 25.02
N ALA A 340 -20.22 -0.15 26.03
CA ALA A 340 -20.31 -1.47 26.63
C ALA A 340 -21.60 -1.69 27.45
N THR A 341 -22.77 -1.46 26.87
CA THR A 341 -24.06 -1.63 27.57
C THR A 341 -24.92 -2.78 27.05
N GLN A 342 -24.55 -3.46 25.96
CA GLN A 342 -25.28 -4.66 25.50
C GLN A 342 -24.45 -5.96 25.53
N SER A 343 -23.12 -5.88 25.49
CA SER A 343 -22.24 -7.05 25.43
C SER A 343 -22.09 -7.81 26.75
N ILE A 344 -22.43 -7.22 27.91
CA ILE A 344 -22.31 -7.90 29.21
C ILE A 344 -23.51 -8.80 29.53
N GLN A 345 -24.67 -8.62 28.88
CA GLN A 345 -25.80 -9.53 29.03
C GLN A 345 -25.66 -10.79 28.15
N ALA A 346 -25.12 -10.66 26.93
CA ALA A 346 -24.89 -11.80 26.02
C ALA A 346 -23.83 -12.78 26.54
N LEU A 347 -22.84 -12.33 27.31
CA LEU A 347 -21.83 -13.19 27.93
C LEU A 347 -22.37 -14.09 29.07
N ARG A 348 -23.64 -13.95 29.48
CA ARG A 348 -24.25 -14.74 30.56
C ARG A 348 -25.12 -15.89 30.07
N ASP A 349 -25.62 -15.80 28.83
CA ASP A 349 -26.39 -16.85 28.18
C ASP A 349 -25.51 -17.46 27.10
N GLY A 350 -24.92 -18.62 27.38
CA GLY A 350 -23.88 -19.28 26.57
C GLY A 350 -24.31 -19.75 25.17
N ASP A 351 -24.77 -18.83 24.34
CA ASP A 351 -25.10 -18.98 22.93
C ASP A 351 -24.08 -18.17 22.11
N THR A 352 -22.87 -18.71 21.96
CA THR A 352 -21.83 -18.10 21.12
C THR A 352 -22.09 -18.46 19.66
N GLN A 353 -23.15 -17.92 19.07
CA GLN A 353 -23.09 -17.53 17.67
C GLN A 353 -22.42 -16.15 17.65
N GLU A 354 -21.16 -16.09 17.22
CA GLU A 354 -20.52 -14.82 16.89
C GLU A 354 -21.34 -14.15 15.78
N THR A 355 -22.19 -13.19 16.13
CA THR A 355 -22.83 -12.31 15.15
C THR A 355 -21.72 -11.48 14.50
N VAL A 356 -21.36 -11.82 13.27
CA VAL A 356 -20.46 -11.01 12.43
C VAL A 356 -21.05 -9.60 12.34
N SER A 357 -20.35 -8.61 12.89
CA SER A 357 -20.79 -7.22 12.79
C SER A 357 -20.40 -6.67 11.44
N TYR A 358 -21.36 -6.20 10.64
CA TYR A 358 -21.12 -5.53 9.36
C TYR A 358 -20.87 -4.02 9.48
N ALA A 359 -20.76 -3.46 10.69
CA ALA A 359 -20.68 -2.02 10.90
C ALA A 359 -19.42 -1.38 10.28
N GLY A 360 -19.57 -0.34 9.47
CA GLY A 360 -18.46 0.45 8.97
C GLY A 360 -18.63 0.86 7.52
N LEU A 361 -17.55 1.31 6.91
CA LEU A 361 -17.55 1.76 5.52
C LEU A 361 -17.35 0.59 4.57
N TRP A 362 -18.19 0.50 3.56
CA TRP A 362 -18.13 -0.48 2.48
C TRP A 362 -18.06 0.24 1.13
N VAL A 363 -17.10 -0.14 0.31
CA VAL A 363 -16.95 0.38 -1.05
C VAL A 363 -16.91 -0.79 -2.01
N GLY A 364 -17.63 -0.65 -3.11
CA GLY A 364 -17.71 -1.69 -4.13
C GLY A 364 -18.14 -1.14 -5.46
N ASP A 365 -18.34 -2.06 -6.39
CA ASP A 365 -18.81 -1.74 -7.72
C ASP A 365 -20.05 -2.59 -8.04
N ILE A 366 -20.95 -1.99 -8.81
CA ILE A 366 -22.08 -2.64 -9.45
C ILE A 366 -21.74 -2.73 -10.93
N GLU A 367 -21.65 -3.94 -11.44
CA GLU A 367 -21.48 -4.22 -12.86
C GLU A 367 -22.85 -4.48 -13.48
N VAL A 368 -23.40 -3.46 -14.13
CA VAL A 368 -24.68 -3.53 -14.84
C VAL A 368 -24.44 -4.13 -16.23
N ASP A 369 -24.94 -5.34 -16.45
CA ASP A 369 -24.73 -6.12 -17.66
C ASP A 369 -26.04 -6.41 -18.42
N ALA A 370 -27.17 -5.92 -17.93
CA ALA A 370 -28.46 -6.06 -18.60
C ALA A 370 -29.36 -4.82 -18.42
N VAL A 371 -30.11 -4.49 -19.48
CA VAL A 371 -31.03 -3.33 -19.53
C VAL A 371 -32.29 -3.70 -20.31
N SER A 372 -33.45 -3.14 -19.94
CA SER A 372 -34.69 -3.37 -20.65
C SER A 372 -34.81 -2.54 -21.93
N GLU A 373 -35.49 -3.07 -22.94
CA GLU A 373 -35.83 -2.31 -24.16
C GLU A 373 -36.99 -1.33 -23.90
N SER A 374 -36.70 -0.24 -23.21
CA SER A 374 -37.70 0.77 -22.80
C SER A 374 -38.48 1.37 -23.98
N GLN A 375 -37.87 1.47 -25.16
CA GLN A 375 -38.53 1.91 -26.40
C GLN A 375 -39.74 1.04 -26.79
N GLN A 376 -39.69 -0.26 -26.47
CA GLN A 376 -40.75 -1.24 -26.71
C GLN A 376 -41.64 -1.46 -25.47
N ALA A 377 -41.47 -0.64 -24.43
CA ALA A 377 -42.07 -0.85 -23.11
C ALA A 377 -41.69 -2.21 -22.48
N GLY A 378 -40.48 -2.70 -22.77
CA GLY A 378 -39.94 -3.91 -22.15
C GLY A 378 -39.67 -3.70 -20.66
N VAL A 379 -40.06 -4.69 -19.85
CA VAL A 379 -39.89 -4.67 -18.39
C VAL A 379 -38.82 -5.65 -17.90
N THR A 380 -38.35 -6.55 -18.76
CA THR A 380 -37.32 -7.55 -18.44
C THR A 380 -35.98 -7.05 -18.97
N PRO A 381 -34.96 -6.85 -18.11
CA PRO A 381 -33.61 -6.58 -18.56
C PRO A 381 -33.07 -7.70 -19.45
N THR A 382 -32.40 -7.33 -20.54
CA THR A 382 -31.71 -8.25 -21.45
C THR A 382 -30.22 -7.94 -21.48
N PRO A 383 -29.33 -8.95 -21.63
CA PRO A 383 -27.89 -8.74 -21.60
C PRO A 383 -27.39 -7.71 -22.62
N THR A 384 -26.42 -6.89 -22.22
CA THR A 384 -25.71 -5.93 -23.07
C THR A 384 -24.42 -6.53 -23.62
N ARG A 385 -23.86 -5.89 -24.67
CA ARG A 385 -22.57 -6.32 -25.24
C ARG A 385 -21.39 -6.03 -24.31
N ASP A 386 -21.42 -4.87 -23.66
CA ASP A 386 -20.43 -4.44 -22.67
C ASP A 386 -21.17 -4.06 -21.39
N SER A 387 -20.54 -4.31 -20.25
CA SER A 387 -21.07 -3.92 -18.95
C SER A 387 -20.76 -2.46 -18.62
N PHE A 388 -21.62 -1.85 -17.81
CA PHE A 388 -21.43 -0.52 -17.24
C PHE A 388 -21.13 -0.68 -15.75
N VAL A 389 -19.96 -0.20 -15.32
CA VAL A 389 -19.53 -0.29 -13.93
C VAL A 389 -19.81 1.03 -13.21
N GLN A 390 -20.49 0.97 -12.08
CA GLN A 390 -20.65 2.10 -11.18
C GLN A 390 -20.21 1.78 -9.76
N ARG A 391 -19.49 2.71 -9.14
CA ARG A 391 -19.08 2.59 -7.74
C ARG A 391 -20.26 2.80 -6.79
N VAL A 392 -20.33 1.99 -5.75
CA VAL A 392 -21.29 2.12 -4.65
C VAL A 392 -20.53 2.23 -3.31
N ILE A 393 -20.95 3.18 -2.48
CA ILE A 393 -20.39 3.41 -1.14
C ILE A 393 -21.53 3.31 -0.14
N VAL A 394 -21.41 2.40 0.82
CA VAL A 394 -22.39 2.19 1.87
C VAL A 394 -21.69 2.26 3.22
N HIS A 395 -22.25 3.00 4.17
CA HIS A 395 -21.84 2.94 5.57
C HIS A 395 -22.90 2.20 6.37
N VAL A 396 -22.48 1.36 7.32
CA VAL A 396 -23.35 0.62 8.23
C VAL A 396 -23.00 1.05 9.65
N ASP A 397 -23.96 1.53 10.42
CA ASP A 397 -23.68 1.88 11.82
C ASP A 397 -23.71 0.66 12.76
N SER A 398 -23.42 0.88 14.05
CA SER A 398 -23.39 -0.19 15.06
C SER A 398 -24.75 -0.87 15.29
N SER A 399 -25.86 -0.26 14.85
CA SER A 399 -27.19 -0.85 14.92
C SER A 399 -27.54 -1.69 13.68
N GLY A 400 -26.70 -1.65 12.64
CA GLY A 400 -26.94 -2.31 11.35
C GLY A 400 -27.68 -1.43 10.34
N GLN A 401 -27.98 -0.17 10.66
CA GLN A 401 -28.60 0.74 9.69
C GLN A 401 -27.58 1.11 8.61
N ALA A 402 -27.93 0.79 7.36
CA ALA A 402 -27.11 1.10 6.19
C ALA A 402 -27.50 2.43 5.56
N ARG A 403 -26.51 3.22 5.12
CA ARG A 403 -26.66 4.51 4.45
C ARG A 403 -25.82 4.53 3.19
N LEU A 404 -26.39 4.98 2.09
CA LEU A 404 -25.69 5.23 0.83
C LEU A 404 -24.95 6.57 0.92
N LEU A 405 -23.68 6.61 0.48
CA LEU A 405 -22.84 7.81 0.52
C LEU A 405 -22.38 8.20 -0.89
N LYS A 406 -22.22 9.51 -1.16
CA LYS A 406 -21.63 9.98 -2.43
C LYS A 406 -20.13 10.16 -2.36
N ASP A 407 -19.65 10.67 -1.23
CA ASP A 407 -18.25 10.71 -0.89
C ASP A 407 -18.05 10.57 0.62
N VAL A 408 -16.87 10.09 0.99
CA VAL A 408 -16.40 9.98 2.35
C VAL A 408 -14.88 10.13 2.36
N ILE A 409 -14.35 10.80 3.38
CA ILE A 409 -12.92 11.01 3.58
C ILE A 409 -12.53 10.31 4.87
N GLN A 410 -11.60 9.37 4.78
CA GLN A 410 -10.93 8.83 5.95
C GLN A 410 -9.80 9.76 6.37
N MET A 411 -9.84 10.20 7.62
CA MET A 411 -8.86 11.08 8.26
C MET A 411 -8.31 10.42 9.54
N TRP A 412 -7.29 11.04 10.14
CA TRP A 412 -6.68 10.61 11.39
C TRP A 412 -6.94 11.64 12.49
N GLU A 413 -7.54 11.19 13.59
CA GLU A 413 -7.63 11.94 14.84
C GLU A 413 -6.38 11.64 15.67
N ASP A 414 -5.63 12.68 16.00
CA ASP A 414 -4.42 12.56 16.80
C ASP A 414 -4.78 12.12 18.22
N GLY A 415 -3.98 11.21 18.78
CA GLY A 415 -4.14 10.78 20.16
C GLY A 415 -3.77 11.87 21.15
N THR A 416 -4.29 11.77 22.36
CA THR A 416 -3.91 12.65 23.46
C THR A 416 -2.88 11.96 24.36
N THR A 417 -2.05 12.75 25.01
CA THR A 417 -1.15 12.28 26.06
C THR A 417 -1.53 12.90 27.39
N ALA A 418 -1.29 12.16 28.48
CA ALA A 418 -1.42 12.63 29.84
C ALA A 418 -0.20 12.22 30.66
N PRO A 419 0.20 13.00 31.68
CA PRO A 419 1.30 12.62 32.56
C PRO A 419 1.05 11.26 33.21
N SER A 420 2.07 10.41 33.22
CA SER A 420 2.01 9.08 33.82
C SER A 420 1.61 9.16 35.29
N ALA A 421 0.74 8.23 35.71
CA ALA A 421 0.36 8.09 37.10
C ALA A 421 1.52 7.62 38.00
N PHE A 422 2.59 7.09 37.41
CA PHE A 422 3.76 6.55 38.11
C PHE A 422 4.96 7.49 38.08
N ASP A 423 5.11 8.27 37.01
CA ASP A 423 6.16 9.29 36.87
C ASP A 423 5.63 10.54 36.15
N PRO A 424 5.31 11.64 36.86
CA PRO A 424 4.75 12.85 36.27
C PRO A 424 5.64 13.55 35.24
N ASP A 425 6.92 13.18 35.13
CA ASP A 425 7.86 13.71 34.13
C ASP A 425 7.76 12.97 32.78
N PHE A 426 6.97 11.89 32.68
CA PHE A 426 6.73 11.15 31.44
C PHE A 426 5.26 11.25 31.02
N ASP A 427 5.03 11.58 29.76
CA ASP A 427 3.70 11.54 29.15
C ASP A 427 3.40 10.12 28.64
N GLU A 428 2.29 9.55 29.10
CA GLU A 428 1.71 8.31 28.59
C GLU A 428 0.55 8.63 27.63
N VAL A 429 0.23 7.70 26.73
CA VAL A 429 -0.94 7.84 25.84
C VAL A 429 -2.21 7.77 26.67
N ASP A 430 -3.01 8.84 26.62
CA ASP A 430 -4.30 8.94 27.29
C ASP A 430 -5.40 8.37 26.39
N GLU A 431 -5.57 8.95 25.20
CA GLU A 431 -6.38 8.37 24.12
C GLU A 431 -5.50 8.06 22.90
N PRO A 432 -5.51 6.82 22.39
CA PRO A 432 -4.77 6.50 21.18
C PRO A 432 -5.38 7.21 19.97
N GLY A 433 -4.52 7.65 19.05
CA GLY A 433 -4.98 8.19 17.78
C GLY A 433 -5.77 7.14 16.99
N ARG A 434 -6.74 7.60 16.20
CA ARG A 434 -7.67 6.71 15.48
C ARG A 434 -8.08 7.26 14.14
N TYR A 435 -8.51 6.38 13.25
CA TYR A 435 -9.16 6.79 12.02
C TYR A 435 -10.58 7.29 12.28
N VAL A 436 -11.01 8.28 11.51
CA VAL A 436 -12.38 8.80 11.47
C VAL A 436 -12.89 8.87 10.02
N LEU A 437 -14.21 8.89 9.85
CA LEU A 437 -14.87 8.98 8.54
C LEU A 437 -15.69 10.26 8.45
N LEU A 438 -15.42 11.08 7.44
CA LEU A 438 -16.07 12.37 7.24
C LEU A 438 -16.87 12.39 5.95
N THR A 439 -18.15 12.73 6.03
CA THR A 439 -19.00 13.13 4.90
C THR A 439 -19.25 14.64 4.90
N ASP A 440 -19.15 15.30 6.07
CA ASP A 440 -19.12 16.75 6.19
C ASP A 440 -17.70 17.30 6.03
N LYS A 441 -17.49 18.05 4.93
CA LYS A 441 -16.20 18.63 4.57
C LYS A 441 -15.76 19.77 5.49
N ASN A 442 -16.68 20.34 6.27
CA ASN A 442 -16.35 21.40 7.22
C ASN A 442 -15.54 20.87 8.42
N LEU A 443 -15.55 19.56 8.65
CA LEU A 443 -14.81 18.93 9.75
C LEU A 443 -13.35 18.61 9.41
N ILE A 444 -12.94 18.71 8.13
CA ILE A 444 -11.60 18.30 7.68
C ILE A 444 -10.49 19.00 8.46
N SER A 445 -10.65 20.28 8.81
CA SER A 445 -9.63 21.05 9.54
C SER A 445 -9.39 20.59 10.97
N LEU A 446 -10.23 19.69 11.51
CA LEU A 446 -10.10 19.15 12.86
C LEU A 446 -9.21 17.89 12.93
N TYR A 447 -8.79 17.35 11.78
CA TYR A 447 -8.06 16.08 11.73
C TYR A 447 -6.80 16.16 10.87
N SER A 448 -5.87 15.26 11.16
CA SER A 448 -4.66 15.01 10.38
C SER A 448 -4.95 14.02 9.23
N GLY A 449 -4.05 13.93 8.25
CA GLY A 449 -4.21 13.02 7.11
C GLY A 449 -3.96 11.56 7.50
N ALA A 450 -4.78 10.67 6.93
CA ALA A 450 -4.74 9.22 7.15
C ALA A 450 -3.54 8.50 6.50
N ALA A 451 -2.82 9.15 5.58
CA ALA A 451 -1.65 8.58 4.90
C ALA A 451 -0.61 9.65 4.57
N LEU A 452 0.63 9.23 4.26
CA LEU A 452 1.67 10.11 3.73
C LEU A 452 1.75 9.97 2.21
N ARG A 453 1.80 11.10 1.49
CA ARG A 453 2.04 11.15 0.04
C ARG A 453 3.08 12.22 -0.25
N GLY A 454 4.28 11.80 -0.67
CA GLY A 454 5.41 12.72 -0.92
C GLY A 454 5.77 13.54 0.32
N GLY A 455 5.85 12.89 1.49
CA GLY A 455 6.17 13.55 2.77
C GLY A 455 5.05 14.40 3.38
N ARG A 456 3.90 14.57 2.70
CA ARG A 456 2.76 15.36 3.22
C ARG A 456 1.65 14.44 3.72
N SER A 457 1.07 14.77 4.86
CA SER A 457 -0.10 14.08 5.42
C SER A 457 -1.35 14.41 4.60
N VAL A 458 -2.08 13.39 4.15
CA VAL A 458 -3.28 13.49 3.29
C VAL A 458 -4.38 12.52 3.74
N GLY A 459 -5.64 12.95 3.62
CA GLY A 459 -6.81 12.07 3.80
C GLY A 459 -7.05 11.14 2.61
N LEU A 460 -7.71 10.01 2.85
CA LEU A 460 -8.12 9.06 1.81
C LEU A 460 -9.58 9.31 1.43
N ARG A 461 -9.82 9.84 0.22
CA ARG A 461 -11.18 10.12 -0.27
C ARG A 461 -11.69 8.98 -1.14
N TYR A 462 -12.89 8.50 -0.80
CA TYR A 462 -13.70 7.62 -1.63
C TYR A 462 -14.88 8.42 -2.17
N SER A 463 -15.16 8.35 -3.46
CA SER A 463 -16.27 9.05 -4.09
C SER A 463 -16.84 8.26 -5.25
N THR A 464 -18.11 8.52 -5.57
CA THR A 464 -18.79 7.96 -6.74
C THR A 464 -19.43 9.06 -7.57
N ILE A 465 -19.56 8.80 -8.86
CA ILE A 465 -20.34 9.60 -9.82
C ILE A 465 -21.60 8.85 -10.29
N GLY A 466 -21.85 7.65 -9.76
CA GLY A 466 -22.92 6.76 -10.23
C GLY A 466 -24.33 7.22 -9.82
N TYR A 467 -24.43 8.14 -8.87
CA TYR A 467 -25.69 8.65 -8.34
C TYR A 467 -25.50 9.97 -7.58
N ASP A 468 -26.61 10.67 -7.36
CA ASP A 468 -26.69 11.89 -6.56
C ASP A 468 -28.06 11.93 -5.83
N PHE A 469 -28.18 12.71 -4.75
CA PHE A 469 -29.36 12.84 -3.89
C PHE A 469 -29.23 14.10 -3.00
N GLU A 470 -30.21 14.51 -2.20
CA GLU A 470 -30.01 15.67 -1.31
C GLU A 470 -29.14 15.32 -0.10
N GLY A 471 -28.24 16.23 0.31
CA GLY A 471 -27.36 16.00 1.47
C GLY A 471 -26.16 15.08 1.19
N THR A 472 -25.64 14.48 2.25
CA THR A 472 -24.42 13.63 2.25
C THR A 472 -24.72 12.14 2.40
N GLU A 473 -25.88 11.79 2.95
CA GLU A 473 -26.27 10.44 3.34
C GLU A 473 -27.71 10.16 2.90
N GLN A 474 -27.97 8.95 2.38
CA GLN A 474 -29.30 8.48 2.04
C GLN A 474 -29.55 7.13 2.72
N ASP A 475 -30.56 7.06 3.59
CA ASP A 475 -30.89 5.80 4.26
C ASP A 475 -31.29 4.71 3.27
N LEU A 476 -30.81 3.50 3.55
CA LEU A 476 -31.20 2.26 2.89
C LEU A 476 -32.17 1.50 3.80
N SER A 477 -33.21 0.94 3.22
CA SER A 477 -34.18 0.08 3.93
C SER A 477 -33.86 -1.40 3.72
N GLY A 478 -34.05 -2.22 4.76
CA GLY A 478 -33.76 -3.65 4.74
C GLY A 478 -32.53 -4.01 5.58
N GLY A 479 -31.92 -5.17 5.31
CA GLY A 479 -30.77 -5.70 6.03
C GLY A 479 -29.49 -5.66 5.19
N PHE A 480 -28.36 -5.39 5.83
CA PHE A 480 -27.04 -5.49 5.21
C PHE A 480 -26.40 -6.83 5.57
N GLY A 481 -26.01 -7.62 4.57
CA GLY A 481 -25.29 -8.88 4.75
C GLY A 481 -25.87 -10.04 3.92
N PRO A 482 -25.16 -11.17 3.83
CA PRO A 482 -25.61 -12.34 3.07
C PRO A 482 -27.02 -12.81 3.44
N GLY A 483 -27.85 -13.10 2.44
CA GLY A 483 -29.26 -13.51 2.63
C GLY A 483 -30.24 -12.35 2.83
N GLU A 484 -29.74 -11.12 3.02
CA GLU A 484 -30.56 -9.92 3.18
C GLU A 484 -30.66 -9.11 1.88
N GLN A 485 -31.41 -8.00 1.93
CA GLN A 485 -31.52 -7.05 0.83
C GLN A 485 -31.57 -5.60 1.32
N LEU A 486 -30.99 -4.69 0.55
CA LEU A 486 -31.10 -3.23 0.74
C LEU A 486 -31.86 -2.60 -0.41
N ASN A 487 -32.70 -1.62 -0.07
CA ASN A 487 -33.54 -0.90 -1.02
C ASN A 487 -33.46 0.61 -0.75
N THR A 488 -33.41 1.41 -1.81
CA THR A 488 -33.55 2.87 -1.71
C THR A 488 -34.12 3.45 -3.00
N THR A 489 -34.70 4.63 -2.89
CA THR A 489 -35.19 5.42 -4.01
C THR A 489 -34.48 6.77 -3.98
N LEU A 490 -33.68 7.03 -5.01
CA LEU A 490 -32.99 8.30 -5.20
C LEU A 490 -33.86 9.21 -6.07
N VAL A 491 -34.14 10.40 -5.56
CA VAL A 491 -34.96 11.38 -6.26
C VAL A 491 -34.09 12.58 -6.62
N THR A 492 -34.07 12.89 -7.92
CA THR A 492 -33.46 14.11 -8.45
C THR A 492 -34.59 15.04 -8.86
N GLU A 493 -34.83 16.06 -8.04
CA GLU A 493 -35.87 17.06 -8.30
C GLU A 493 -35.58 17.90 -9.56
N PRO A 494 -36.61 18.51 -10.19
CA PRO A 494 -36.44 19.35 -11.39
C PRO A 494 -35.40 20.47 -11.25
N ASP A 495 -35.28 21.08 -10.07
CA ASP A 495 -34.36 22.17 -9.76
C ASP A 495 -33.02 21.68 -9.19
N PHE A 496 -32.84 20.37 -9.07
CA PHE A 496 -31.63 19.78 -8.52
C PHE A 496 -30.42 20.05 -9.44
N PRO A 497 -29.26 20.50 -8.93
CA PRO A 497 -28.16 20.97 -9.77
C PRO A 497 -27.58 19.95 -10.77
N THR A 498 -27.73 18.66 -10.49
CA THR A 498 -27.26 17.55 -11.34
C THR A 498 -28.39 16.89 -12.14
N ASN A 499 -29.59 17.48 -12.15
CA ASN A 499 -30.67 17.00 -13.01
C ASN A 499 -30.28 17.13 -14.49
N PRO A 500 -30.32 16.05 -15.28
CA PRO A 500 -29.86 16.07 -16.67
C PRO A 500 -30.72 16.95 -17.60
N PHE A 501 -31.95 17.29 -17.20
CA PHE A 501 -32.84 18.18 -17.94
C PHE A 501 -32.69 19.66 -17.54
N LEU A 502 -31.92 19.98 -16.50
CA LEU A 502 -31.73 21.34 -16.02
C LEU A 502 -30.46 21.94 -16.62
N HIS A 503 -30.62 22.88 -17.55
CA HIS A 503 -29.53 23.63 -18.16
C HIS A 503 -29.65 25.11 -17.76
N ARG A 504 -28.95 25.50 -16.69
CA ARG A 504 -29.02 26.83 -16.04
C ARG A 504 -28.95 28.05 -16.97
N TYR A 505 -28.39 27.91 -18.16
CA TYR A 505 -28.18 29.01 -19.10
C TYR A 505 -28.94 28.84 -20.42
N HIS A 506 -29.80 27.82 -20.53
CA HIS A 506 -30.62 27.58 -21.70
C HIS A 506 -32.08 27.99 -21.40
N PRO A 507 -32.65 28.96 -22.12
CA PRO A 507 -33.98 29.52 -21.83
C PRO A 507 -35.16 28.55 -21.81
N ASP A 508 -35.02 27.39 -22.45
CA ASP A 508 -36.09 26.38 -22.52
C ASP A 508 -35.88 25.22 -21.51
N HIS A 509 -34.86 25.31 -20.66
CA HIS A 509 -34.43 24.24 -19.75
C HIS A 509 -33.86 24.76 -18.42
N ASP A 510 -34.20 25.97 -17.99
CA ASP A 510 -33.68 26.59 -16.76
C ASP A 510 -34.69 26.63 -15.61
N ASN A 511 -35.90 26.12 -15.85
CA ASN A 511 -37.06 26.18 -14.97
C ASN A 511 -37.53 27.61 -14.66
N LEU A 512 -37.35 28.55 -15.58
CA LEU A 512 -37.83 29.92 -15.44
C LEU A 512 -38.84 30.27 -16.55
N ASP A 513 -39.70 31.24 -16.27
CA ASP A 513 -40.57 31.81 -17.29
C ASP A 513 -39.75 32.52 -18.39
N ALA A 514 -40.42 32.88 -19.49
CA ALA A 514 -39.76 33.60 -20.60
C ALA A 514 -39.10 34.94 -20.21
N GLN A 515 -39.34 35.44 -19.00
CA GLN A 515 -38.70 36.64 -18.45
C GLN A 515 -37.49 36.34 -17.55
N PHE A 516 -37.22 35.06 -17.27
CA PHE A 516 -36.19 34.57 -16.35
C PHE A 516 -36.39 35.04 -14.90
N LEU A 517 -37.63 35.29 -14.50
CA LEU A 517 -37.95 35.91 -13.21
C LEU A 517 -38.69 34.99 -12.25
N ASN A 518 -39.58 34.14 -12.77
CA ASN A 518 -40.42 33.27 -11.96
C ASN A 518 -40.17 31.81 -12.33
N PHE A 519 -40.34 30.90 -11.38
CA PHE A 519 -40.22 29.47 -11.63
C PHE A 519 -41.33 28.97 -12.57
N GLU A 520 -40.94 28.32 -13.67
CA GLU A 520 -41.81 27.59 -14.60
C GLU A 520 -41.20 26.22 -14.84
N LYS A 521 -41.90 25.12 -14.54
CA LYS A 521 -41.29 23.78 -14.56
C LYS A 521 -41.06 23.30 -16.00
N GLU A 522 -39.80 23.09 -16.37
CA GLU A 522 -39.37 22.58 -17.67
C GLU A 522 -38.60 21.25 -17.54
N ALA A 523 -37.79 21.13 -16.47
CA ALA A 523 -37.06 19.91 -16.16
C ALA A 523 -37.99 18.85 -15.53
N TYR A 524 -37.72 17.59 -15.87
CA TYR A 524 -38.45 16.45 -15.32
C TYR A 524 -37.75 15.94 -14.06
N GLN A 525 -38.56 15.51 -13.10
CA GLN A 525 -38.06 14.76 -11.94
C GLN A 525 -37.56 13.40 -12.42
N VAL A 526 -36.39 12.98 -11.95
CA VAL A 526 -35.84 11.65 -12.21
C VAL A 526 -35.85 10.86 -10.91
N SER A 527 -36.39 9.64 -10.94
CA SER A 527 -36.40 8.75 -9.79
C SER A 527 -35.72 7.44 -10.14
N ARG A 528 -34.80 7.00 -9.27
CA ARG A 528 -34.04 5.78 -9.41
C ARG A 528 -34.24 4.88 -8.19
N ASP A 529 -34.88 3.74 -8.40
CA ASP A 529 -34.94 2.69 -7.38
C ASP A 529 -33.72 1.80 -7.53
N MET A 530 -33.09 1.48 -6.41
CA MET A 530 -31.94 0.58 -6.33
C MET A 530 -32.22 -0.52 -5.32
N ARG A 531 -32.00 -1.77 -5.74
CA ARG A 531 -32.10 -2.95 -4.90
C ARG A 531 -30.80 -3.75 -4.97
N LEU A 532 -30.21 -4.02 -3.81
CA LEU A 532 -29.03 -4.85 -3.63
C LEU A 532 -29.46 -6.11 -2.88
N ILE A 533 -29.40 -7.27 -3.54
CA ILE A 533 -29.79 -8.56 -2.99
C ILE A 533 -28.50 -9.35 -2.70
N PHE A 534 -28.17 -9.56 -1.44
CA PHE A 534 -26.91 -10.21 -1.06
C PHE A 534 -27.00 -11.73 -1.17
N THR A 535 -25.91 -12.38 -1.55
CA THR A 535 -25.81 -13.84 -1.68
C THR A 535 -24.87 -14.44 -0.63
N GLU A 536 -25.18 -15.66 -0.17
CA GLU A 536 -24.32 -16.42 0.75
C GLU A 536 -23.02 -16.86 0.09
N GLU A 537 -23.05 -17.18 -1.20
CA GLU A 537 -21.88 -17.55 -2.00
C GLU A 537 -21.56 -16.45 -3.04
N ASP A 538 -20.29 -16.38 -3.44
CA ASP A 538 -19.83 -15.49 -4.52
C ASP A 538 -20.60 -15.81 -5.81
N PRO A 539 -21.33 -14.85 -6.42
CA PRO A 539 -22.05 -15.05 -7.67
C PRO A 539 -21.17 -15.52 -8.83
N LEU A 540 -19.87 -15.24 -8.77
CA LEU A 540 -18.89 -15.68 -9.76
C LEU A 540 -18.25 -17.03 -9.44
N GLY A 541 -18.61 -17.64 -8.30
CA GLY A 541 -18.09 -18.94 -7.85
C GLY A 541 -16.61 -18.92 -7.44
N ARG A 542 -15.97 -17.76 -7.29
CA ARG A 542 -14.51 -17.66 -7.07
C ARG A 542 -14.07 -17.88 -5.62
N ARG A 543 -15.02 -17.86 -4.66
CA ARG A 543 -14.80 -18.11 -3.22
C ARG A 543 -13.59 -17.34 -2.65
N PRO A 544 -13.54 -16.00 -2.81
CA PRO A 544 -12.43 -15.21 -2.32
C PRO A 544 -12.36 -15.23 -0.78
N PRO A 545 -11.16 -15.21 -0.17
CA PRO A 545 -11.01 -15.05 1.28
C PRO A 545 -11.76 -13.81 1.79
N GLY A 546 -12.52 -13.97 2.88
CA GLY A 546 -13.32 -12.90 3.49
C GLY A 546 -14.73 -12.72 2.90
N TRP A 547 -15.17 -13.55 1.96
CA TRP A 547 -16.58 -13.57 1.51
C TRP A 547 -17.53 -13.84 2.69
N GLY A 548 -18.58 -13.03 2.82
CA GLY A 548 -19.55 -13.07 3.90
C GLY A 548 -19.17 -12.27 5.14
N ASP A 549 -17.98 -11.69 5.19
CA ASP A 549 -17.47 -10.92 6.35
C ASP A 549 -16.81 -9.58 5.96
N SER A 550 -15.69 -9.61 5.22
CA SER A 550 -15.00 -8.39 4.73
C SER A 550 -15.30 -8.09 3.27
N ILE A 551 -15.94 -9.03 2.59
CA ILE A 551 -16.38 -8.97 1.21
C ILE A 551 -17.82 -9.48 1.17
N VAL A 552 -18.70 -8.72 0.56
CA VAL A 552 -20.10 -9.11 0.34
C VAL A 552 -20.47 -8.78 -1.09
N GLY A 553 -21.49 -9.43 -1.62
CA GLY A 553 -21.97 -9.15 -2.96
C GLY A 553 -23.25 -9.89 -3.26
N GLY A 554 -23.70 -9.77 -4.50
CA GLY A 554 -24.91 -10.43 -4.96
C GLY A 554 -25.46 -9.78 -6.21
N VAL A 555 -26.79 -9.74 -6.32
CA VAL A 555 -27.50 -9.27 -7.52
C VAL A 555 -27.99 -7.84 -7.30
N TYR A 556 -27.76 -6.98 -8.28
CA TYR A 556 -28.32 -5.66 -8.35
C TYR A 556 -29.54 -5.65 -9.28
N GLU A 557 -30.58 -4.94 -8.85
CA GLU A 557 -31.71 -4.56 -9.71
C GLU A 557 -31.98 -3.05 -9.57
N GLY A 558 -32.20 -2.39 -10.69
CA GLY A 558 -32.48 -0.96 -10.74
C GLY A 558 -33.65 -0.61 -11.63
N SER A 559 -34.39 0.42 -11.24
CA SER A 559 -35.52 1.00 -11.98
C SER A 559 -35.28 2.50 -12.12
N LEU A 560 -35.43 3.05 -13.34
CA LEU A 560 -35.29 4.48 -13.59
C LEU A 560 -36.54 5.03 -14.28
N THR A 561 -37.10 6.10 -13.72
CA THR A 561 -38.25 6.84 -14.26
C THR A 561 -37.90 8.31 -14.44
N GLY A 562 -38.60 9.01 -15.35
CA GLY A 562 -38.38 10.43 -15.64
C GLY A 562 -37.33 10.71 -16.73
N LEU A 563 -36.37 9.81 -16.97
CA LEU A 563 -35.42 9.92 -18.10
C LEU A 563 -36.02 9.54 -19.46
N HIS A 564 -37.02 8.68 -19.45
CA HIS A 564 -37.69 8.16 -20.63
C HIS A 564 -39.19 7.97 -20.35
N ARG A 565 -40.02 7.98 -21.40
CA ARG A 565 -41.49 7.84 -21.29
C ARG A 565 -41.94 6.53 -20.62
N ASN A 566 -41.10 5.49 -20.73
CA ASN A 566 -41.28 4.18 -20.13
C ASN A 566 -40.12 3.94 -19.16
N THR A 567 -40.38 3.30 -18.03
CA THR A 567 -39.35 2.90 -17.05
C THR A 567 -38.25 2.09 -17.71
N ILE A 568 -37.01 2.37 -17.31
CA ILE A 568 -35.82 1.59 -17.70
C ILE A 568 -35.50 0.66 -16.54
N PHE A 569 -35.42 -0.64 -16.80
CA PHE A 569 -35.01 -1.63 -15.81
C PHE A 569 -33.57 -2.07 -16.11
N THR A 570 -32.79 -2.28 -15.07
CA THR A 570 -31.38 -2.69 -15.13
C THR A 570 -31.13 -3.82 -14.15
N SER A 571 -30.21 -4.72 -14.48
CA SER A 571 -29.72 -5.73 -13.55
C SER A 571 -28.24 -5.99 -13.75
N GLY A 572 -27.63 -6.63 -12.77
CA GLY A 572 -26.23 -7.02 -12.82
C GLY A 572 -25.76 -7.63 -11.50
N ILE A 573 -24.46 -7.71 -11.32
CA ILE A 573 -23.85 -8.17 -10.07
C ILE A 573 -23.19 -7.02 -9.34
N PHE A 574 -23.12 -7.09 -8.02
CA PHE A 574 -22.33 -6.15 -7.24
C PHE A 574 -21.43 -6.88 -6.26
N ARG A 575 -20.30 -6.26 -5.94
CA ARG A 575 -19.38 -6.72 -4.91
C ARG A 575 -18.84 -5.53 -4.15
N MET A 576 -18.90 -5.59 -2.82
CA MET A 576 -18.42 -4.58 -1.90
C MET A 576 -17.42 -5.17 -0.92
N ARG A 577 -16.54 -4.31 -0.45
CA ARG A 577 -15.47 -4.62 0.47
C ARG A 577 -15.49 -3.63 1.62
N ARG A 578 -15.33 -4.12 2.85
CA ARG A 578 -15.44 -3.30 4.06
C ARG A 578 -14.18 -2.47 4.28
N ILE A 579 -14.16 -1.25 3.77
CA ILE A 579 -13.01 -0.36 3.85
C ILE A 579 -12.56 -0.01 5.28
N SER A 580 -13.52 0.15 6.18
CA SER A 580 -13.26 0.53 7.57
C SER A 580 -14.31 -0.08 8.48
N ALA A 581 -13.96 -0.39 9.73
CA ALA A 581 -14.89 -0.89 10.75
C ALA A 581 -15.56 0.24 11.56
N ILE A 582 -15.24 1.51 11.26
CA ILE A 582 -15.72 2.67 12.04
C ILE A 582 -17.24 2.83 11.89
N PRO A 583 -18.02 2.64 12.97
CA PRO A 583 -19.48 2.61 12.90
C PRO A 583 -20.11 4.00 12.92
N VAL A 584 -19.32 5.08 12.95
CA VAL A 584 -19.78 6.47 13.10
C VAL A 584 -19.23 7.33 11.96
N LEU A 585 -20.07 8.20 11.41
CA LEU A 585 -19.68 9.25 10.48
C LEU A 585 -19.64 10.59 11.21
N ASN A 586 -18.74 11.49 10.82
CA ASN A 586 -18.65 12.87 11.29
C ASN A 586 -18.51 13.00 12.82
N GLN A 587 -17.64 12.17 13.41
CA GLN A 587 -17.49 12.02 14.87
C GLN A 587 -16.98 13.27 15.57
#